data_AF-A0A1Q2D0S3-F1
#
_entry.id   AF-A0A1Q2D0S3-F1
#
_cell.length_a   1.000
_cell.length_b   1.000
_cell.length_c   1.000
_cell.angle_alpha   90.00
_cell.angle_beta   90.00
_cell.angle_gamma   90.00
#
_symmetry.space_group_name_H-M   'P 1'
#
loop_
_entity.id
_entity.type
_entity.pdbx_description
1 polymer ?
#
loop_
_entity_poly.entity_id
_entity_poly.type
_entity_poly.pdbx_seq_one_letter_code
_entity_poly.pdbx_strand_id
1 'polypeptide(L)'
;MLVRALRSPLIVRHLTPAQALRSPGAGIGADVTVLAFEPGTQPVLEAEAFAGAGLYARWDSRRGEIGPVLGAGSGPCPRCLAGSTTQATGGDAPLLGAWVGAWTALQCLSMGASMHSELIGVSWRWHLSHPGLELALWPRQGDCPVSGCTTPRTEPITGGGLRLDAPR
;
A
#
# COMPACT_ATOMS: atom_id res chain seq x y z
N MET A 1 31.30 -7.69 -5.70
CA MET A 1 29.88 -7.30 -5.68
C MET A 1 29.27 -7.92 -4.43
N LEU A 2 29.11 -7.13 -3.37
CA LEU A 2 28.72 -7.65 -2.05
C LEU A 2 27.20 -7.50 -1.92
N VAL A 3 26.45 -8.56 -2.21
CA VAL A 3 25.03 -8.66 -1.85
C VAL A 3 25.01 -8.94 -0.35
N ARG A 4 25.05 -7.87 0.46
CA ARG A 4 24.72 -7.96 1.87
C ARG A 4 23.23 -8.27 1.90
N ALA A 5 22.89 -9.54 2.11
CA ALA A 5 21.51 -9.98 2.28
C ALA A 5 20.83 -8.98 3.22
N LEU A 6 19.79 -8.29 2.72
CA LEU A 6 18.96 -7.39 3.50
C LEU A 6 18.37 -8.23 4.64
N ARG A 7 19.03 -8.25 5.79
CA ARG A 7 18.39 -8.62 7.06
C ARG A 7 17.39 -7.50 7.30
N SER A 8 16.18 -7.69 6.80
CA SER A 8 15.14 -6.69 6.95
C SER A 8 14.66 -6.69 8.39
N PRO A 9 14.74 -5.55 9.12
CA PRO A 9 14.22 -5.42 10.47
C PRO A 9 12.69 -5.24 10.49
N LEU A 10 11.97 -5.55 9.39
CA LEU A 10 10.53 -5.38 9.31
C LEU A 10 9.81 -6.20 10.39
N ILE A 11 9.20 -5.52 11.34
CA ILE A 11 8.28 -6.12 12.30
C ILE A 11 6.91 -6.15 11.64
N VAL A 12 6.43 -7.37 11.35
CA VAL A 12 5.15 -7.56 10.66
C VAL A 12 4.08 -7.93 11.68
N ARG A 13 2.96 -7.21 11.65
CA ARG A 13 1.73 -7.59 12.35
C ARG A 13 0.64 -7.86 11.33
N HIS A 14 0.10 -9.07 11.35
CA HIS A 14 -0.98 -9.48 10.46
C HIS A 14 -2.32 -9.43 11.21
N LEU A 15 -3.31 -8.74 10.65
CA LEU A 15 -4.66 -8.63 11.17
C LEU A 15 -5.66 -8.82 10.03
N THR A 16 -6.69 -9.62 10.28
CA THR A 16 -7.88 -9.62 9.40
C THR A 16 -8.65 -8.30 9.55
N PRO A 17 -9.47 -7.88 8.57
CA PRO A 17 -10.30 -6.68 8.71
C PRO A 17 -11.18 -6.69 9.96
N ALA A 18 -11.78 -7.85 10.28
CA ALA A 18 -12.59 -7.99 11.49
C ALA A 18 -11.80 -7.80 12.79
N GLN A 19 -10.54 -8.25 12.84
CA GLN A 19 -9.65 -8.00 13.99
C GLN A 19 -9.24 -6.53 14.08
N ALA A 20 -8.85 -5.93 12.95
CA ALA A 20 -8.45 -4.53 12.89
C ALA A 20 -9.59 -3.59 13.33
N LEU A 21 -10.83 -3.86 12.88
CA LEU A 21 -12.01 -3.06 13.27
C LEU A 21 -12.38 -3.17 14.76
N ARG A 22 -12.00 -4.26 15.44
CA ARG A 22 -12.16 -4.39 16.90
C ARG A 22 -11.09 -3.63 17.70
N SER A 23 -10.05 -3.14 17.03
CA SER A 23 -8.97 -2.36 17.63
C SER A 23 -8.64 -1.15 16.75
N PRO A 24 -9.53 -0.15 16.67
CA PRO A 24 -9.29 1.07 15.88
C PRO A 24 -7.93 1.69 16.20
N GLY A 25 -7.24 2.16 15.18
CA GLY A 25 -5.88 2.69 15.29
C GLY A 25 -4.80 1.61 15.30
N ALA A 26 -5.12 0.33 15.08
CA ALA A 26 -4.11 -0.71 14.93
C ALA A 26 -3.17 -0.50 13.73
N GLY A 27 -3.53 0.33 12.75
CA GLY A 27 -2.58 0.75 11.69
C GLY A 27 -1.68 1.91 12.09
N ILE A 28 -2.02 2.66 13.15
CA ILE A 28 -1.33 3.90 13.52
C ILE A 28 0.07 3.58 14.06
N GLY A 29 1.07 4.28 13.53
CA GLY A 29 2.48 4.11 13.88
C GLY A 29 3.20 3.04 13.08
N ALA A 30 2.51 2.29 12.20
CA ALA A 30 3.19 1.46 11.22
C ALA A 30 3.87 2.33 10.15
N ASP A 31 5.08 1.96 9.73
CA ASP A 31 5.78 2.63 8.62
C ASP A 31 5.00 2.49 7.31
N VAL A 32 4.39 1.31 7.10
CA VAL A 32 3.54 0.99 5.96
C VAL A 32 2.40 0.08 6.41
N THR A 33 1.17 0.41 6.03
CA THR A 33 0.00 -0.47 6.18
C THR A 33 -0.33 -1.11 4.84
N VAL A 34 -0.29 -2.43 4.76
CA VAL A 34 -0.65 -3.17 3.55
C VAL A 34 -2.14 -3.55 3.59
N LEU A 35 -2.87 -3.17 2.55
CA LEU A 35 -4.31 -3.41 2.40
C LEU A 35 -4.52 -4.54 1.38
N ALA A 36 -4.86 -5.72 1.89
CA ALA A 36 -5.09 -6.92 1.08
C ALA A 36 -6.58 -7.15 0.76
N PHE A 37 -7.27 -6.09 0.36
CA PHE A 37 -8.68 -6.11 -0.02
C PHE A 37 -8.97 -5.04 -1.09
N GLU A 38 -10.18 -5.06 -1.64
CA GLU A 38 -10.61 -4.12 -2.67
C GLU A 38 -10.75 -2.68 -2.12
N PRO A 39 -10.25 -1.64 -2.81
CA PRO A 39 -10.47 -0.25 -2.43
C PRO A 39 -11.96 0.09 -2.28
N GLY A 40 -12.29 0.90 -1.28
CA GLY A 40 -13.65 1.30 -0.94
C GLY A 40 -14.43 0.28 -0.12
N THR A 41 -13.86 -0.89 0.19
CA THR A 41 -14.59 -1.94 0.94
C THR A 41 -14.41 -1.84 2.44
N GLN A 42 -13.38 -1.15 2.93
CA GLN A 42 -13.11 -0.98 4.36
C GLN A 42 -12.82 0.49 4.71
N PRO A 43 -13.80 1.42 4.60
CA PRO A 43 -13.53 2.86 4.67
C PRO A 43 -12.79 3.31 5.93
N VAL A 44 -13.07 2.67 7.08
CA VAL A 44 -12.38 2.97 8.35
C VAL A 44 -10.90 2.60 8.29
N LEU A 45 -10.58 1.38 7.86
CA LEU A 45 -9.19 0.89 7.77
C LEU A 45 -8.40 1.64 6.69
N GLU A 46 -9.07 1.96 5.58
CA GLU A 46 -8.49 2.73 4.49
C GLU A 46 -8.18 4.17 4.91
N ALA A 47 -9.03 4.78 5.73
CA ALA A 47 -8.78 6.10 6.29
C ALA A 47 -7.57 6.09 7.24
N GLU A 48 -7.44 5.08 8.10
CA GLU A 48 -6.26 4.90 8.96
C GLU A 48 -4.98 4.75 8.13
N ALA A 49 -5.01 3.90 7.09
CA ALA A 49 -3.88 3.71 6.19
C ALA A 49 -3.52 4.99 5.40
N PHE A 50 -4.52 5.75 4.97
CA PHE A 50 -4.32 7.03 4.26
C PHE A 50 -3.71 8.12 5.14
N ALA A 51 -4.01 8.14 6.44
CA ALA A 51 -3.40 9.06 7.40
C ALA A 51 -1.88 8.80 7.58
N GLY A 52 -1.46 7.55 7.39
CA GLY A 52 -0.05 7.16 7.31
C GLY A 52 0.38 6.92 5.86
N ALA A 53 0.97 5.74 5.63
CA ALA A 53 1.29 5.25 4.29
C ALA A 53 0.60 3.90 4.06
N GLY A 54 -0.40 3.89 3.17
CA GLY A 54 -1.15 2.70 2.79
C GLY A 54 -0.62 2.11 1.49
N LEU A 55 -0.59 0.79 1.33
CA LEU A 55 -0.24 0.13 0.08
C LEU A 55 -1.27 -0.96 -0.21
N TYR A 56 -2.00 -0.85 -1.31
CA TYR A 56 -2.84 -1.96 -1.75
C TYR A 56 -1.99 -3.09 -2.35
N ALA A 57 -2.34 -4.33 -2.02
CA ALA A 57 -1.69 -5.52 -2.54
C ALA A 57 -2.71 -6.65 -2.60
N ARG A 58 -3.14 -7.05 -3.79
CA ARG A 58 -4.25 -7.99 -3.97
C ARG A 58 -4.04 -8.89 -5.17
N TRP A 59 -4.63 -10.07 -5.13
CA TRP A 59 -4.69 -10.95 -6.28
C TRP A 59 -5.95 -11.80 -6.23
N ASP A 60 -6.32 -12.34 -7.39
CA ASP A 60 -7.33 -13.36 -7.54
C ASP A 60 -6.83 -14.45 -8.49
N SER A 61 -7.74 -15.30 -8.99
CA SER A 61 -7.40 -16.39 -9.92
C SER A 61 -6.85 -15.93 -11.29
N ARG A 62 -6.92 -14.63 -11.63
CA ARG A 62 -6.59 -14.12 -12.97
C ARG A 62 -5.66 -12.90 -12.98
N ARG A 63 -5.67 -12.10 -11.92
CA ARG A 63 -4.93 -10.83 -11.83
C ARG A 63 -4.23 -10.69 -10.48
N GLY A 64 -2.99 -10.23 -10.50
CA GLY A 64 -2.30 -9.65 -9.35
C GLY A 64 -2.16 -8.14 -9.51
N GLU A 65 -2.24 -7.39 -8.41
CA GLU A 65 -2.06 -5.94 -8.40
C GLU A 65 -1.33 -5.49 -7.14
N ILE A 66 -0.37 -4.59 -7.32
CA ILE A 66 0.31 -3.89 -6.24
C ILE A 66 0.26 -2.37 -6.48
N GLY A 67 -0.10 -1.65 -5.44
CA GLY A 67 -0.44 -0.24 -5.50
C GLY A 67 -1.95 0.00 -5.65
N PRO A 68 -2.36 1.28 -5.60
CA PRO A 68 -1.49 2.43 -5.38
C PRO A 68 -1.06 2.54 -3.92
N VAL A 69 0.03 3.29 -3.72
CA VAL A 69 0.38 3.83 -2.41
C VAL A 69 -0.54 5.01 -2.12
N LEU A 70 -1.13 4.96 -0.94
CA LEU A 70 -1.94 5.99 -0.31
C LEU A 70 -1.06 6.81 0.62
N GLY A 71 -1.35 8.11 0.69
CA GLY A 71 -0.78 8.97 1.71
C GLY A 71 -1.35 10.36 1.60
N ALA A 72 -1.75 10.93 2.73
CA ALA A 72 -2.18 12.31 2.80
C ALA A 72 -1.10 13.24 2.23
N GLY A 73 -1.49 14.00 1.20
CA GLY A 73 -0.66 14.96 0.48
C GLY A 73 0.16 14.39 -0.67
N SER A 74 0.32 13.07 -0.77
CA SER A 74 1.13 12.40 -1.80
C SER A 74 0.31 11.59 -2.81
N GLY A 75 -0.62 10.75 -2.35
CA GLY A 75 -1.41 9.85 -3.20
C GLY A 75 -2.89 10.22 -3.33
N PRO A 76 -3.65 9.48 -4.15
CA PRO A 76 -5.11 9.51 -4.12
C PRO A 76 -5.62 8.99 -2.77
N CYS A 77 -6.75 9.53 -2.30
CA CYS A 77 -7.43 8.97 -1.13
C CYS A 77 -8.31 7.77 -1.51
N PRO A 78 -8.72 6.92 -0.55
CA PRO A 78 -9.58 5.76 -0.80
C PRO A 78 -10.87 6.09 -1.55
N ARG A 79 -11.48 7.25 -1.30
CA ARG A 79 -12.67 7.72 -2.01
C ARG A 79 -12.42 7.89 -3.52
N CYS A 80 -11.24 8.39 -3.91
CA CYS A 80 -10.88 8.52 -5.32
C CYS A 80 -10.72 7.14 -6.00
N LEU A 81 -10.35 6.11 -5.23
CA LEU A 81 -10.14 4.75 -5.73
C LEU A 81 -11.41 3.91 -5.80
N ALA A 82 -12.32 4.10 -4.85
CA ALA A 82 -13.56 3.33 -4.74
C ALA A 82 -14.40 3.37 -6.03
N GLY A 83 -14.34 4.47 -6.78
CA GLY A 83 -15.09 4.69 -8.01
C GLY A 83 -14.61 3.91 -9.25
N SER A 84 -13.46 3.22 -9.20
CA SER A 84 -12.92 2.50 -10.37
C SER A 84 -12.61 1.03 -10.09
N THR A 85 -13.34 0.42 -9.16
CA THR A 85 -13.15 -0.98 -8.77
C THR A 85 -13.61 -1.95 -9.85
N THR A 86 -12.70 -2.84 -10.25
CA THR A 86 -13.03 -4.11 -10.93
C THR A 86 -13.06 -5.18 -9.87
N GLN A 87 -14.25 -5.71 -9.59
CA GLN A 87 -14.49 -6.70 -8.55
C GLN A 87 -13.62 -7.95 -8.76
N ALA A 88 -12.98 -8.43 -7.70
CA ALA A 88 -12.21 -9.65 -7.71
C ALA A 88 -13.10 -10.84 -8.13
N THR A 89 -12.57 -11.69 -9.00
CA THR A 89 -13.32 -12.80 -9.62
C THR A 89 -13.38 -14.07 -8.75
N GLY A 90 -12.81 -14.01 -7.54
CA GLY A 90 -12.67 -15.16 -6.64
C GLY A 90 -11.60 -16.16 -7.09
N GLY A 91 -11.25 -17.07 -6.18
CA GLY A 91 -10.16 -18.04 -6.38
C GLY A 91 -8.77 -17.47 -6.10
N ASP A 92 -7.81 -18.37 -5.89
CA ASP A 92 -6.42 -18.04 -5.57
C ASP A 92 -5.50 -18.60 -6.66
N ALA A 93 -4.55 -17.80 -7.12
CA ALA A 93 -3.50 -18.19 -8.05
C ALA A 93 -2.14 -18.04 -7.33
N PRO A 94 -1.52 -19.15 -6.88
CA PRO A 94 -0.29 -19.10 -6.07
C PRO A 94 0.86 -18.31 -6.72
N LEU A 95 0.97 -18.35 -8.05
CA LEU A 95 1.97 -17.58 -8.79
C LEU A 95 1.76 -16.06 -8.65
N LEU A 96 0.50 -15.61 -8.74
CA LEU A 96 0.15 -14.20 -8.56
C LEU A 96 0.31 -13.78 -7.10
N GLY A 97 -0.06 -14.63 -6.15
CA GLY A 97 0.19 -14.39 -4.73
C GLY A 97 1.68 -14.24 -4.41
N ALA A 98 2.53 -15.11 -4.97
CA ALA A 98 3.99 -15.00 -4.82
C ALA A 98 4.53 -13.71 -5.45
N TRP A 99 4.04 -13.34 -6.64
CA TRP A 99 4.43 -12.10 -7.31
C TRP A 99 4.02 -10.87 -6.52
N VAL A 100 2.75 -10.76 -6.10
CA VAL A 100 2.26 -9.65 -5.28
C VAL A 100 3.05 -9.58 -3.97
N GLY A 101 3.20 -10.70 -3.26
CA GLY A 101 3.94 -10.75 -2.00
C GLY A 101 5.40 -10.29 -2.13
N ALA A 102 6.10 -10.71 -3.19
CA ALA A 102 7.47 -10.29 -3.44
C ALA A 102 7.57 -8.78 -3.69
N TRP A 103 6.70 -8.24 -4.55
CA TRP A 103 6.67 -6.80 -4.80
C TRP A 103 6.26 -5.98 -3.58
N THR A 104 5.33 -6.49 -2.76
CA THR A 104 4.93 -5.84 -1.50
C THR A 104 6.10 -5.73 -0.55
N ALA A 105 6.85 -6.82 -0.37
CA ALA A 105 8.04 -6.81 0.47
C ALA A 105 9.08 -5.79 -0.03
N LEU A 106 9.33 -5.74 -1.34
CA LEU A 106 10.25 -4.76 -1.95
C LEU A 106 9.78 -3.31 -1.73
N GLN A 107 8.49 -3.04 -1.89
CA GLN A 107 7.94 -1.70 -1.66
C GLN A 107 8.00 -1.30 -0.18
N CYS A 108 7.65 -2.20 0.75
CA CYS A 108 7.79 -1.92 2.18
C CYS A 108 9.25 -1.62 2.57
N LEU A 109 10.21 -2.35 2.00
CA LEU A 109 11.65 -2.08 2.19
C LEU A 109 12.04 -0.70 1.64
N SER A 110 11.61 -0.37 0.42
CA SER A 110 11.90 0.92 -0.21
C SER A 110 11.33 2.09 0.59
N MET A 111 10.06 1.97 1.01
CA MET A 111 9.36 2.98 1.79
C MET A 111 9.97 3.14 3.18
N GLY A 112 10.31 2.03 3.86
CA GLY A 112 10.96 2.10 5.17
C GLY A 112 12.36 2.70 5.13
N ALA A 113 13.11 2.52 4.04
CA ALA A 113 14.46 3.06 3.91
C ALA A 113 14.50 4.53 3.46
N SER A 114 13.57 4.95 2.60
CA SER A 114 13.67 6.23 1.90
C SER A 114 12.43 7.11 2.00
N MET A 115 11.30 6.59 2.50
CA MET A 115 9.98 7.24 2.42
C MET A 115 9.52 7.55 0.98
N HIS A 116 10.09 6.87 -0.02
CA HIS A 116 9.71 7.01 -1.43
C HIS A 116 9.07 5.72 -1.96
N SER A 117 8.08 5.89 -2.83
CA SER A 117 7.53 4.82 -3.66
C SER A 117 7.16 5.36 -5.03
N GLU A 118 7.49 4.61 -6.07
CA GLU A 118 7.04 4.88 -7.44
C GLU A 118 5.57 4.53 -7.65
N LEU A 119 4.92 3.89 -6.67
CA LEU A 119 3.53 3.46 -6.74
C LEU A 119 2.54 4.50 -6.19
N ILE A 120 2.99 5.72 -5.92
CA ILE A 120 2.09 6.80 -5.50
C ILE A 120 1.15 7.14 -6.67
N GLY A 121 -0.14 6.87 -6.47
CA GLY A 121 -1.16 7.10 -7.51
C GLY A 121 -1.07 6.18 -8.73
N VAL A 122 -0.27 5.12 -8.68
CA VAL A 122 -0.17 4.14 -9.78
C VAL A 122 -0.08 2.71 -9.25
N SER A 123 -0.41 1.72 -10.06
CA SER A 123 -0.33 0.30 -9.69
C SER A 123 0.26 -0.52 -10.81
N TRP A 124 1.08 -1.50 -10.43
CA TRP A 124 1.45 -2.56 -11.35
C TRP A 124 0.41 -3.66 -11.31
N ARG A 125 -0.03 -4.10 -12.47
CA ARG A 125 -0.95 -5.21 -12.66
C ARG A 125 -0.31 -6.28 -13.50
N TRP A 126 -0.56 -7.53 -13.12
CA TRP A 126 -0.22 -8.69 -13.94
C TRP A 126 -1.47 -9.51 -14.18
N HIS A 127 -1.82 -9.69 -15.45
CA HIS A 127 -2.91 -10.56 -15.89
C HIS A 127 -2.33 -11.84 -16.47
N LEU A 128 -2.79 -13.02 -16.02
CA LEU A 128 -2.28 -14.29 -16.56
C LEU A 128 -2.66 -14.51 -18.04
N SER A 129 -3.74 -13.88 -18.51
CA SER A 129 -4.22 -13.99 -19.89
C SER A 129 -3.52 -13.05 -20.87
N HIS A 130 -2.72 -12.10 -20.40
CA HIS A 130 -2.05 -11.11 -21.25
C HIS A 130 -0.55 -11.08 -20.95
N PRO A 131 0.32 -11.11 -21.97
CA PRO A 131 1.75 -10.99 -21.73
C PRO A 131 2.10 -9.59 -21.19
N GLY A 132 2.95 -9.53 -20.17
CA GLY A 132 3.52 -8.29 -19.65
C GLY A 132 2.88 -7.75 -18.36
N LEU A 133 3.40 -6.60 -17.93
CA LEU A 133 2.89 -5.83 -16.80
C LEU A 133 2.16 -4.59 -17.31
N GLU A 134 1.00 -4.31 -16.74
CA GLU A 134 0.23 -3.10 -17.00
C GLU A 134 0.46 -2.10 -15.87
N LEU A 135 0.65 -0.83 -16.23
CA LEU A 135 0.63 0.28 -15.28
C LEU A 135 -0.75 0.92 -15.27
N ALA A 136 -1.43 0.87 -14.13
CA ALA A 136 -2.73 1.51 -13.92
C ALA A 136 -2.56 2.84 -13.19
N LEU A 137 -3.19 3.90 -13.69
CA LEU A 137 -3.18 5.22 -13.08
C LEU A 137 -4.41 5.43 -12.20
N TRP A 138 -4.19 6.04 -11.03
CA TRP A 138 -5.22 6.34 -10.05
C TRP A 138 -5.21 7.85 -9.73
N PRO A 139 -5.87 8.66 -10.57
CA PRO A 139 -5.85 10.11 -10.40
C PRO A 139 -6.62 10.52 -9.15
N ARG A 140 -6.19 11.65 -8.56
CA ARG A 140 -7.00 12.38 -7.58
C ARG A 140 -8.20 13.01 -8.31
N GLN A 141 -9.34 12.99 -7.66
CA GLN A 141 -10.49 13.81 -8.08
C GLN A 141 -10.20 15.27 -7.71
N GLY A 142 -10.38 16.20 -8.66
CA GLY A 142 -9.99 17.61 -8.50
C GLY A 142 -10.74 18.34 -7.38
N ASP A 143 -11.96 17.92 -7.08
CA ASP A 143 -12.85 18.46 -6.06
C ASP A 143 -13.02 17.52 -4.85
N CYS A 144 -12.06 16.61 -4.63
CA CYS A 144 -12.19 15.63 -3.56
C CYS A 144 -12.30 16.32 -2.18
N PRO A 145 -13.36 16.05 -1.40
CA PRO A 145 -13.58 16.70 -0.10
C PRO A 145 -12.70 16.11 1.02
N VAL A 146 -11.94 15.05 0.72
CA VAL A 146 -11.09 14.38 1.73
C VAL A 146 -9.86 15.23 1.97
N SER A 147 -9.70 15.69 3.21
CA SER A 147 -8.53 16.48 3.63
C SER A 147 -7.22 15.73 3.32
N GLY A 148 -6.24 16.45 2.78
CA GLY A 148 -4.98 15.87 2.32
C GLY A 148 -5.05 15.14 0.97
N CYS A 149 -6.21 15.01 0.33
CA CYS A 149 -6.28 14.44 -1.02
C CYS A 149 -5.96 15.48 -2.10
N THR A 150 -6.50 16.69 -2.00
CA THR A 150 -6.33 17.76 -3.01
C THR A 150 -5.20 18.72 -2.65
N THR A 151 -4.87 18.86 -1.37
CA THR A 151 -3.79 19.73 -0.89
C THR A 151 -2.47 18.94 -0.83
N PRO A 152 -1.41 19.36 -1.53
CA PRO A 152 -0.07 18.80 -1.30
C PRO A 152 0.33 19.01 0.17
N ARG A 153 0.95 18.01 0.80
CA ARG A 153 1.59 18.23 2.10
C ARG A 153 2.80 19.13 1.86
N THR A 154 2.80 20.33 2.43
CA THR A 154 3.95 21.24 2.40
C THR A 154 5.05 20.84 3.38
N GLU A 155 4.74 19.99 4.37
CA GLU A 155 5.71 19.49 5.34
C GLU A 155 6.21 18.10 4.95
N PRO A 156 7.54 17.86 4.98
CA PRO A 156 8.10 16.52 4.79
C PRO A 156 7.55 15.57 5.85
N ILE A 157 7.33 14.30 5.47
CA ILE A 157 6.96 13.24 6.41
C ILE A 157 8.17 13.02 7.33
N THR A 158 8.21 13.72 8.45
CA THR A 158 9.16 13.44 9.53
C THR A 158 8.70 12.15 10.21
N GLY A 159 9.09 11.02 9.62
CA GLY A 159 9.02 9.72 10.28
C GLY A 159 9.72 9.84 11.63
N GLY A 160 9.03 9.44 12.70
CA GLY A 160 9.60 9.36 14.04
C GLY A 160 10.88 8.53 13.95
N GLY A 161 12.02 9.20 14.11
CA GLY A 161 13.33 8.62 13.85
C GLY A 161 13.52 7.34 14.65
N LEU A 162 13.64 6.23 13.93
CA LEU A 162 14.20 5.01 14.47
C LEU A 162 15.67 5.33 14.80
N ARG A 163 15.95 5.69 16.05
CA ARG A 163 17.33 5.78 16.56
C ARG A 163 17.90 4.37 16.52
N LEU A 164 18.76 4.13 15.55
CA LEU A 164 19.68 3.00 15.57
C LEU A 164 20.74 3.29 16.63
N ASP A 165 20.48 2.88 17.87
CA ASP A 165 21.56 2.79 18.86
C ASP A 165 22.53 1.70 18.40
N ALA A 166 23.79 2.08 18.19
CA ALA A 166 24.85 1.15 17.84
C ALA A 166 25.06 0.13 18.98
N PRO A 167 25.24 -1.16 18.69
CA PRO A 167 25.60 -2.14 19.72
C PRO A 167 26.97 -1.78 20.30
N ARG A 168 27.05 -1.80 21.64
CA ARG A 168 28.29 -1.64 22.42
C ARG A 168 29.22 -2.82 22.22
#